data_AF-A0A1C7LPJ1-F1
#
_entry.id   AF-A0A1C7LPJ1-F1
#
_cell.length_a   1.000
_cell.length_b   1.000
_cell.length_c   1.000
_cell.angle_alpha   90.00
_cell.angle_beta   90.00
_cell.angle_gamma   90.00
#
_symmetry.space_group_name_H-M   'P 1'
#
loop_
_entity.id
_entity.type
_entity.pdbx_description
1 polymer ?
#
loop_
_entity_poly.entity_id
_entity_poly.type
_entity_poly.pdbx_seq_one_letter_code
_entity_poly.pdbx_strand_id
1 'polypeptide(L)'
;MASTSSSHQSRLPSSVFNPRRHVGVHAERVSDVTNTEYPGHYPDEDHSWDLSKFKKTLQVSVKRLSQRSVEFDLVGVDASIANAFRRILIAEVPTIAIEHVYVWNNTSVIHDEVLAHRIGLIPLNVKPSHFDFRLQNDLPTDRNTLVFRLQVACERDKNAPKGSASPYINEYAKSGDLIWVPQGEQESVFVNNIPAPTNKDIVLAKLRPGQEIDMELHGIKGVGKDHAKWSPVATASYRLHPLILLNPSKPVPAHLATKFTNCFSTGVVKVDADGKVSIDERNLRKESMSREVLRHKEFEGCVELKRIRDWFIFDVESEGPYAPEALFPEAIKDLGSGAVVADGDGDVEMAGAAMSTPALPAFNQSAKFQYTESPNPSFTYGQKVDTTTEGKEWLEGEKAGWKLVDTSKEDPLKLYALMISGIVPRPIAFISSISDAGVENLAPFSWFNMVSHNPPVISVSCSNVAGRLKDTARNVKATKGFTVNIIIGEWPLSGLTKEPSIKVKPPRVKESAFSLECELFQAIDIVHPETGVATTTLILGLVKCVHVRNDMLNERGIIDPAKYKAVGRMGDISYCRVGDGFRLTRPAWKLEGESIQEFLKGLDTPAAQL
;
A
#
# COMPACT_ATOMS: atom_id res chain seq x y z
N MET A 1 -15.34 69.12 -5.37
CA MET A 1 -14.55 68.01 -5.95
C MET A 1 -14.63 66.85 -4.98
N ALA A 2 -15.48 65.86 -5.28
CA ALA A 2 -15.63 64.67 -4.46
C ALA A 2 -14.46 63.71 -4.78
N SER A 3 -13.65 63.39 -3.77
CA SER A 3 -12.60 62.38 -3.88
C SER A 3 -13.25 61.00 -3.90
N THR A 4 -13.06 60.30 -5.01
CA THR A 4 -13.49 58.93 -5.24
C THR A 4 -12.74 57.98 -4.29
N SER A 5 -13.50 57.33 -3.41
CA SER A 5 -13.04 56.19 -2.61
C SER A 5 -12.62 55.07 -3.54
N SER A 6 -11.33 54.69 -3.54
CA SER A 6 -10.88 53.51 -4.26
C SER A 6 -11.48 52.27 -3.59
N SER A 7 -12.48 51.66 -4.24
CA SER A 7 -12.92 50.33 -3.88
C SER A 7 -11.73 49.38 -4.06
N HIS A 8 -11.23 48.80 -2.98
CA HIS A 8 -10.27 47.70 -3.06
C HIS A 8 -10.93 46.53 -3.81
N GLN A 9 -10.69 46.43 -5.11
CA GLN A 9 -11.02 45.25 -5.89
C GLN A 9 -10.13 44.09 -5.42
N SER A 10 -10.76 42.99 -5.00
CA SER A 10 -10.10 41.72 -4.71
C SER A 10 -9.18 41.33 -5.86
N ARG A 11 -7.97 40.85 -5.55
CA ARG A 11 -7.03 40.26 -6.52
C ARG A 11 -7.34 38.79 -6.76
N LEU A 12 -8.08 38.13 -5.88
CA LEU A 12 -8.63 36.80 -6.13
C LEU A 12 -9.70 36.86 -7.24
N PRO A 13 -9.73 35.89 -8.16
CA PRO A 13 -10.77 35.79 -9.18
C PRO A 13 -12.17 35.78 -8.55
N SER A 14 -13.16 36.41 -9.19
CA SER A 14 -14.54 36.43 -8.68
C SER A 14 -15.13 35.03 -8.47
N SER A 15 -14.71 34.05 -9.27
CA SER A 15 -15.08 32.64 -9.16
C SER A 15 -14.71 32.00 -7.82
N VAL A 16 -13.67 32.53 -7.15
CA VAL A 16 -13.23 32.04 -5.83
C VAL A 16 -14.28 32.25 -4.77
N PHE A 17 -15.09 33.31 -4.87
CA PHE A 17 -16.09 33.66 -3.85
C PHE A 17 -17.41 32.89 -4.02
N ASN A 18 -17.49 31.93 -4.95
CA ASN A 18 -18.64 31.04 -5.09
C ASN A 18 -18.75 30.13 -3.85
N PRO A 19 -19.82 30.28 -3.03
CA PRO A 19 -19.99 29.50 -1.81
C PRO A 19 -19.95 27.99 -2.02
N ARG A 20 -20.38 27.52 -3.20
CA ARG A 20 -20.40 26.09 -3.52
C ARG A 20 -19.01 25.50 -3.59
N ARG A 21 -17.99 26.29 -3.93
CA ARG A 21 -16.59 25.87 -4.03
C ARG A 21 -15.84 25.97 -2.71
N HIS A 22 -16.50 26.37 -1.63
CA HIS A 22 -15.87 26.47 -0.33
C HIS A 22 -16.02 25.18 0.48
N VAL A 23 -14.94 24.83 1.17
CA VAL A 23 -14.96 23.88 2.28
C VAL A 23 -14.90 24.70 3.56
N GLY A 24 -15.94 24.61 4.39
CA GLY A 24 -16.06 25.41 5.62
C GLY A 24 -15.20 24.87 6.76
N VAL A 25 -14.47 25.75 7.46
CA VAL A 25 -13.63 25.39 8.61
C VAL A 25 -14.21 26.02 9.86
N HIS A 26 -14.81 25.20 10.72
CA HIS A 26 -15.46 25.61 11.96
C HIS A 26 -14.63 25.20 13.17
N ALA A 27 -15.05 25.64 14.37
CA ALA A 27 -14.35 25.35 15.62
C ALA A 27 -14.24 23.83 15.86
N GLU A 28 -15.35 23.11 15.72
CA GLU A 28 -15.45 21.68 16.05
C GLU A 28 -15.55 20.76 14.83
N ARG A 29 -15.77 21.30 13.61
CA ARG A 29 -15.98 20.50 12.41
C ARG A 29 -15.51 21.17 11.12
N VAL A 30 -15.44 20.37 10.07
CA VAL A 30 -15.30 20.85 8.69
C VAL A 30 -16.61 20.55 7.95
N SER A 31 -17.10 21.47 7.14
CA SER A 31 -18.34 21.30 6.35
C SER A 31 -18.04 21.31 4.84
N ASP A 32 -19.01 20.85 4.04
CA ASP A 32 -18.97 20.97 2.57
C ASP A 32 -17.78 20.25 1.92
N VAL A 33 -17.43 19.09 2.47
CA VAL A 33 -16.23 18.31 2.11
C VAL A 33 -16.33 17.62 0.75
N THR A 34 -17.53 17.21 0.35
CA THR A 34 -17.76 16.53 -0.93
C THR A 34 -17.92 17.53 -2.07
N ASN A 35 -17.45 17.17 -3.26
CA ASN A 35 -17.81 17.90 -4.46
C ASN A 35 -19.28 17.61 -4.82
N THR A 36 -19.99 18.64 -5.26
CA THR A 36 -21.42 18.61 -5.62
C THR A 36 -21.67 19.04 -7.06
N GLU A 37 -20.62 19.40 -7.81
CA GLU A 37 -20.71 19.85 -9.20
C GLU A 37 -20.74 18.64 -10.17
N TYR A 38 -21.78 17.81 -10.06
CA TYR A 38 -22.06 16.68 -10.95
C TYR A 38 -23.49 16.76 -11.50
N PRO A 39 -23.77 16.16 -12.69
CA PRO A 39 -25.10 16.20 -13.30
C PRO A 39 -26.21 15.71 -12.37
N GLY A 40 -27.30 16.46 -12.28
CA GLY A 40 -28.48 16.10 -11.48
C GLY A 40 -28.41 16.44 -10.00
N HIS A 41 -27.32 17.05 -9.49
CA HIS A 41 -27.26 17.48 -8.09
C HIS A 41 -27.97 18.81 -7.84
N TYR A 42 -27.91 19.75 -8.80
CA TYR A 42 -28.59 21.04 -8.73
C TYR A 42 -29.73 21.08 -9.75
N PRO A 43 -30.95 21.52 -9.36
CA PRO A 43 -32.03 21.76 -10.29
C PRO A 43 -31.62 22.83 -11.30
N ASP A 44 -32.05 22.67 -12.55
CA ASP A 44 -31.91 23.66 -13.63
C ASP A 44 -30.44 24.06 -13.97
N GLU A 45 -29.47 23.23 -13.59
CA GLU A 45 -28.06 23.44 -13.93
C GLU A 45 -27.44 22.20 -14.61
N ASP A 46 -26.66 22.45 -15.66
CA ASP A 46 -25.89 21.41 -16.36
C ASP A 46 -24.42 21.40 -15.90
N HIS A 47 -24.06 20.32 -15.22
CA HIS A 47 -22.69 20.01 -14.78
C HIS A 47 -22.11 18.80 -15.53
N SER A 48 -22.62 18.51 -16.73
CA SER A 48 -22.05 17.49 -17.61
C SER A 48 -20.60 17.82 -17.99
N TRP A 49 -19.84 16.78 -18.30
CA TRP A 49 -18.43 16.92 -18.65
C TRP A 49 -18.28 17.69 -19.96
N ASP A 50 -17.52 18.78 -19.93
CA ASP A 50 -17.18 19.59 -21.09
C ASP A 50 -15.67 19.89 -21.08
N LEU A 51 -14.96 19.31 -22.04
CA LEU A 51 -13.52 19.49 -22.22
C LEU A 51 -13.14 20.95 -22.50
N SER A 52 -13.98 21.70 -23.22
CA SER A 52 -13.73 23.11 -23.54
C SER A 52 -13.86 23.98 -22.28
N LYS A 53 -14.84 23.67 -21.43
CA LYS A 53 -14.99 24.31 -20.10
C LYS A 53 -13.82 23.94 -19.19
N PHE A 54 -13.40 22.68 -19.17
CA PHE A 54 -12.25 22.22 -18.39
C PHE A 54 -10.95 22.92 -18.84
N LYS A 55 -10.65 22.98 -20.14
CA LYS A 55 -9.45 23.66 -20.67
C LYS A 55 -9.38 25.15 -20.32
N LYS A 56 -10.53 25.83 -20.20
CA LYS A 56 -10.59 27.25 -19.80
C LYS A 56 -10.40 27.46 -18.30
N THR A 57 -10.74 26.47 -17.47
CA THR A 57 -10.71 26.55 -16.01
C THR A 57 -9.41 26.01 -15.42
N LEU A 58 -8.81 25.02 -16.07
CA LEU A 58 -7.52 24.45 -15.68
C LEU A 58 -6.41 25.50 -15.74
N GLN A 59 -5.76 25.76 -14.61
CA GLN A 59 -4.60 26.65 -14.54
C GLN A 59 -3.50 26.00 -13.69
N VAL A 60 -2.27 26.08 -14.19
CA VAL A 60 -1.08 25.62 -13.47
C VAL A 60 -0.11 26.79 -13.33
N SER A 61 0.38 27.05 -12.12
CA SER A 61 1.31 28.16 -11.87
C SER A 61 2.36 27.77 -10.85
N VAL A 62 3.61 27.69 -11.28
CA VAL A 62 4.76 27.48 -10.39
C VAL A 62 4.99 28.73 -9.55
N LYS A 63 5.04 28.57 -8.22
CA LYS A 63 5.26 29.67 -7.26
C LYS A 63 6.67 29.68 -6.72
N ARG A 64 7.25 28.50 -6.50
CA ARG A 64 8.61 28.34 -6.01
C ARG A 64 9.24 27.12 -6.66
N LEU A 65 10.47 27.28 -7.14
CA LEU A 65 11.30 26.18 -7.59
C LEU A 65 12.66 26.29 -6.88
N SER A 66 13.10 25.21 -6.28
CA SER A 66 14.41 25.05 -5.68
C SER A 66 15.11 23.83 -6.28
N GLN A 67 16.35 23.56 -5.89
CA GLN A 67 17.08 22.38 -6.35
C GLN A 67 16.42 21.06 -5.95
N ARG A 68 15.64 21.03 -4.85
CA ARG A 68 15.02 19.82 -4.29
C ARG A 68 13.51 19.86 -4.19
N SER A 69 12.87 21.00 -4.43
CA SER A 69 11.42 21.11 -4.28
C SER A 69 10.77 22.05 -5.27
N VAL A 70 9.52 21.76 -5.60
CA VAL A 70 8.65 22.62 -6.40
C VAL A 70 7.33 22.83 -5.67
N GLU A 71 6.93 24.10 -5.51
CA GLU A 71 5.60 24.48 -5.05
C GLU A 71 4.85 25.12 -6.23
N PHE A 72 3.68 24.59 -6.56
CA PHE A 72 2.86 25.08 -7.66
C PHE A 72 1.37 24.99 -7.35
N ASP A 73 0.59 25.81 -8.05
CA ASP A 73 -0.86 25.79 -8.00
C ASP A 73 -1.42 24.94 -9.11
N LEU A 74 -2.39 24.10 -8.77
CA LEU A 74 -3.24 23.36 -9.70
C LEU A 74 -4.69 23.77 -9.43
N VAL A 75 -5.26 24.55 -10.34
CA VAL A 75 -6.60 25.14 -10.22
C VAL A 75 -7.54 24.54 -11.26
N GLY A 76 -8.80 24.29 -10.89
CA GLY A 76 -9.84 23.84 -11.81
C GLY A 76 -9.92 22.32 -12.00
N VAL A 77 -9.28 21.54 -11.12
CA VAL A 77 -9.39 20.08 -11.09
C VAL A 77 -10.20 19.61 -9.88
N ASP A 78 -10.70 18.38 -9.94
CA ASP A 78 -11.31 17.73 -8.78
C ASP A 78 -10.25 17.09 -7.85
N ALA A 79 -10.62 16.89 -6.59
CA ALA A 79 -9.75 16.23 -5.60
C ALA A 79 -9.34 14.81 -6.01
N SER A 80 -10.17 14.09 -6.79
CA SER A 80 -9.83 12.77 -7.33
C SER A 80 -8.58 12.81 -8.22
N ILE A 81 -8.51 13.77 -9.15
CA ILE A 81 -7.39 13.94 -10.09
C ILE A 81 -6.14 14.42 -9.33
N ALA A 82 -6.29 15.44 -8.47
CA ALA A 82 -5.18 15.93 -7.65
C ALA A 82 -4.59 14.81 -6.77
N ASN A 83 -5.45 14.00 -6.12
CA ASN A 83 -5.02 12.89 -5.30
C ASN A 83 -4.42 11.73 -6.12
N ALA A 84 -4.88 11.50 -7.36
CA ALA A 84 -4.27 10.53 -8.26
C ALA A 84 -2.81 10.90 -8.54
N PHE A 85 -2.53 12.15 -8.94
CA PHE A 85 -1.15 12.62 -9.16
C PHE A 85 -0.28 12.48 -7.91
N ARG A 86 -0.82 12.86 -6.74
CA ARG A 86 -0.12 12.70 -5.46
C ARG A 86 0.25 11.23 -5.19
N ARG A 87 -0.64 10.28 -5.48
CA ARG A 87 -0.38 8.85 -5.29
C ARG A 87 0.65 8.31 -6.27
N ILE A 88 0.56 8.70 -7.54
CA ILE A 88 1.50 8.26 -8.59
C ILE A 88 2.91 8.74 -8.29
N LEU A 89 3.06 10.02 -7.91
CA LEU A 89 4.35 10.60 -7.49
C LEU A 89 5.05 9.80 -6.38
N ILE A 90 4.27 9.23 -5.44
CA ILE A 90 4.80 8.50 -4.29
C ILE A 90 5.06 7.02 -4.64
N ALA A 91 4.20 6.40 -5.43
CA ALA A 91 4.13 4.95 -5.52
C ALA A 91 4.44 4.36 -6.89
N GLU A 92 4.29 5.11 -7.98
CA GLU A 92 4.32 4.53 -9.33
C GLU A 92 5.45 5.07 -10.20
N VAL A 93 5.91 6.30 -9.97
CA VAL A 93 7.08 6.85 -10.67
C VAL A 93 8.32 6.03 -10.30
N PRO A 94 9.02 5.42 -11.29
CA PRO A 94 10.11 4.48 -11.01
C PRO A 94 11.40 5.19 -10.61
N THR A 95 12.27 4.50 -9.86
CA THR A 95 13.65 4.93 -9.58
C THR A 95 14.59 3.73 -9.57
N ILE A 96 15.90 3.97 -9.39
CA ILE A 96 16.91 2.93 -9.16
C ILE A 96 17.30 2.96 -7.69
N ALA A 97 17.22 1.82 -7.01
CA ALA A 97 17.65 1.66 -5.63
C ALA A 97 18.38 0.32 -5.45
N ILE A 98 19.22 0.22 -4.41
CA ILE A 98 19.98 -0.99 -4.11
C ILE A 98 19.03 -2.06 -3.55
N GLU A 99 19.05 -3.24 -4.18
CA GLU A 99 18.21 -4.39 -3.81
C GLU A 99 19.04 -5.53 -3.24
N HIS A 100 20.08 -5.95 -3.98
CA HIS A 100 20.91 -7.07 -3.55
C HIS A 100 22.25 -6.57 -3.01
N VAL A 101 22.63 -7.08 -1.84
CA VAL A 101 23.87 -6.76 -1.15
C VAL A 101 24.61 -8.07 -0.92
N TYR A 102 25.76 -8.21 -1.56
CA TYR A 102 26.65 -9.36 -1.43
C TYR A 102 27.80 -8.96 -0.51
N VAL A 103 27.86 -9.60 0.66
CA VAL A 103 28.85 -9.30 1.69
C VAL A 103 30.04 -10.24 1.55
N TRP A 104 31.23 -9.69 1.29
CA TRP A 104 32.48 -10.45 1.27
C TRP A 104 33.11 -10.48 2.65
N ASN A 105 33.16 -9.32 3.32
CA ASN A 105 33.59 -9.21 4.71
C ASN A 105 32.93 -8.01 5.40
N ASN A 106 32.42 -8.20 6.61
CA ASN A 106 31.97 -7.12 7.48
C ASN A 106 32.40 -7.42 8.92
N THR A 107 33.39 -6.67 9.39
CA THR A 107 33.89 -6.75 10.78
C THR A 107 33.48 -5.54 11.60
N SER A 108 32.57 -4.72 11.07
CA SER A 108 31.98 -3.59 11.79
C SER A 108 31.06 -4.04 12.92
N VAL A 109 30.60 -3.08 13.73
CA VAL A 109 29.63 -3.34 14.80
C VAL A 109 28.20 -3.47 14.27
N ILE A 110 27.92 -3.00 13.05
CA ILE A 110 26.58 -3.04 12.47
C ILE A 110 26.39 -4.38 11.77
N HIS A 111 25.35 -5.11 12.17
CA HIS A 111 24.96 -6.38 11.55
C HIS A 111 24.62 -6.21 10.07
N ASP A 112 24.88 -7.25 9.28
CA ASP A 112 24.77 -7.24 7.82
C ASP A 112 23.39 -6.83 7.33
N GLU A 113 22.33 -7.36 7.94
CA GLU A 113 20.95 -7.07 7.54
C GLU A 113 20.57 -5.60 7.79
N VAL A 114 21.09 -5.01 8.88
CA VAL A 114 20.85 -3.61 9.20
C VAL A 114 21.63 -2.70 8.26
N LEU A 115 22.89 -3.05 7.95
CA LEU A 115 23.71 -2.29 7.02
C LEU A 115 23.15 -2.38 5.60
N ALA A 116 22.74 -3.57 5.15
CA ALA A 116 22.09 -3.78 3.86
C ALA A 116 20.78 -2.97 3.74
N HIS A 117 19.94 -2.96 4.78
CA HIS A 117 18.74 -2.13 4.80
C HIS A 117 19.05 -0.63 4.70
N ARG A 118 20.07 -0.14 5.42
CA ARG A 118 20.52 1.26 5.32
C ARG A 118 21.03 1.60 3.92
N ILE A 119 21.79 0.70 3.30
CA ILE A 119 22.32 0.86 1.95
C ILE A 119 21.18 0.91 0.92
N GLY A 120 20.18 0.04 1.06
CA GLY A 120 19.00 0.02 0.18
C GLY A 120 18.20 1.34 0.19
N LEU A 121 18.28 2.11 1.27
CA LEU A 121 17.61 3.42 1.40
C LEU A 121 18.42 4.60 0.86
N ILE A 122 19.63 4.39 0.35
CA ILE A 122 20.44 5.46 -0.26
C ILE A 122 19.81 5.85 -1.61
N PRO A 123 19.37 7.10 -1.80
CA PRO A 123 18.88 7.54 -3.09
C PRO A 123 20.04 7.64 -4.09
N LEU A 124 19.85 7.06 -5.27
CA LEU A 124 20.83 7.08 -6.36
C LEU A 124 20.46 8.11 -7.42
N ASN A 125 21.45 8.89 -7.87
CA ASN A 125 21.29 9.87 -8.94
C ASN A 125 21.46 9.20 -10.32
N VAL A 126 20.58 8.27 -10.64
CA VAL A 126 20.61 7.50 -11.88
C VAL A 126 19.24 7.55 -12.55
N LYS A 127 19.19 8.01 -13.80
CA LYS A 127 17.91 8.09 -14.54
C LYS A 127 17.39 6.66 -14.81
N PRO A 128 16.17 6.33 -14.35
CA PRO A 128 15.61 4.99 -14.52
C PRO A 128 15.19 4.68 -15.96
N SER A 129 15.15 5.68 -16.84
CA SER A 129 14.91 5.48 -18.28
C SER A 129 16.02 4.71 -19.00
N HIS A 130 17.23 4.65 -18.43
CA HIS A 130 18.34 3.88 -19.00
C HIS A 130 18.28 2.39 -18.64
N PHE A 131 17.38 2.00 -17.74
CA PHE A 131 17.29 0.64 -17.24
C PHE A 131 15.93 0.02 -17.54
N ASP A 132 15.98 -1.25 -17.92
CA ASP A 132 14.82 -2.12 -18.05
C ASP A 132 14.44 -2.63 -16.65
N PHE A 133 13.15 -2.95 -16.44
CA PHE A 133 12.73 -3.62 -15.21
C PHE A 133 13.28 -5.05 -15.20
N ARG A 134 13.82 -5.47 -14.05
CA ARG A 134 14.30 -6.84 -13.88
C ARG A 134 13.15 -7.74 -13.40
N LEU A 135 12.82 -8.76 -14.17
CA LEU A 135 11.82 -9.76 -13.76
C LEU A 135 12.45 -10.78 -12.79
N GLN A 136 11.60 -11.51 -12.06
CA GLN A 136 12.03 -12.39 -10.96
C GLN A 136 13.03 -13.50 -11.36
N ASN A 137 13.05 -13.89 -12.65
CA ASN A 137 13.95 -14.91 -13.19
C ASN A 137 15.05 -14.34 -14.08
N ASP A 138 15.12 -13.02 -14.25
CA ASP A 138 16.11 -12.42 -15.14
C ASP A 138 17.50 -12.43 -14.50
N LEU A 139 18.48 -12.83 -15.30
CA LEU A 139 19.88 -12.66 -14.95
C LEU A 139 20.22 -11.17 -14.90
N PRO A 140 21.15 -10.77 -14.02
CA PRO A 140 21.65 -9.41 -14.00
C PRO A 140 22.42 -9.14 -15.31
N THR A 141 22.04 -8.08 -16.02
CA THR A 141 22.68 -7.59 -17.24
C THR A 141 23.03 -6.12 -17.09
N ASP A 142 23.84 -5.61 -18.01
CA ASP A 142 24.19 -4.19 -18.12
C ASP A 142 22.98 -3.28 -18.40
N ARG A 143 21.85 -3.83 -18.87
CA ARG A 143 20.61 -3.09 -19.12
C ARG A 143 19.61 -3.05 -17.97
N ASN A 144 19.72 -3.98 -17.01
CA ASN A 144 18.72 -4.11 -15.93
C ASN A 144 19.32 -3.96 -14.52
N THR A 145 20.65 -3.98 -14.39
CA THR A 145 21.34 -3.98 -13.09
C THR A 145 22.53 -3.02 -13.09
N LEU A 146 22.65 -2.25 -12.03
CA LEU A 146 23.75 -1.33 -11.75
C LEU A 146 24.60 -1.86 -10.60
N VAL A 147 25.93 -1.87 -10.73
CA VAL A 147 26.80 -2.44 -9.69
C VAL A 147 27.62 -1.36 -8.99
N PHE A 148 27.64 -1.38 -7.65
CA PHE A 148 28.55 -0.59 -6.83
C PHE A 148 29.39 -1.51 -5.94
N ARG A 149 30.57 -1.04 -5.54
CA ARG A 149 31.41 -1.64 -4.52
C ARG A 149 31.56 -0.69 -3.34
N LEU A 150 31.42 -1.20 -2.13
CA LEU A 150 31.73 -0.50 -0.89
C LEU A 150 32.89 -1.23 -0.22
N GLN A 151 34.08 -0.62 -0.26
CA GLN A 151 35.28 -1.18 0.35
C GLN A 151 35.95 -0.15 1.24
N VAL A 152 35.75 -0.27 2.55
CA VAL A 152 36.23 0.69 3.54
C VAL A 152 36.90 -0.04 4.70
N ALA A 153 38.17 0.26 4.94
CA ALA A 153 38.91 -0.19 6.11
C ALA A 153 39.30 1.02 6.97
N CYS A 154 39.08 0.91 8.28
CA CYS A 154 39.44 1.96 9.22
C CYS A 154 40.85 1.73 9.76
N GLU A 155 41.67 2.78 9.73
CA GLU A 155 43.05 2.76 10.18
C GLU A 155 43.34 3.89 11.16
N ARG A 156 44.40 3.75 11.94
CA ARG A 156 44.87 4.82 12.83
C ARG A 156 45.77 5.78 12.04
N ASP A 157 45.42 7.06 12.04
CA ASP A 157 46.26 8.08 11.42
C ASP A 157 47.51 8.33 12.27
N LYS A 158 48.67 8.01 11.70
CA LYS A 158 49.98 8.21 12.35
C LYS A 158 50.38 9.69 12.43
N ASN A 159 49.75 10.54 11.62
CA ASN A 159 50.02 11.98 11.55
C ASN A 159 49.03 12.82 12.36
N ALA A 160 48.04 12.19 13.01
CA ALA A 160 47.02 12.91 13.77
C ALA A 160 47.64 13.70 14.95
N PRO A 161 47.23 14.97 15.17
CA PRO A 161 47.68 15.75 16.32
C PRO A 161 47.41 15.04 17.64
N LYS A 162 48.38 15.12 18.58
CA LYS A 162 48.24 14.55 19.92
C LYS A 162 47.03 15.19 20.63
N GLY A 163 46.05 14.36 21.00
CA GLY A 163 44.81 14.81 21.64
C GLY A 163 43.62 15.03 20.69
N SER A 164 43.74 14.71 19.39
CA SER A 164 42.60 14.73 18.46
C SER A 164 41.48 13.79 18.91
N ALA A 165 40.24 14.26 18.85
CA ALA A 165 39.05 13.47 19.16
C ALA A 165 38.76 12.37 18.12
N SER A 166 39.28 12.49 16.89
CA SER A 166 39.19 11.49 15.83
C SER A 166 40.54 11.34 15.12
N PRO A 167 41.45 10.48 15.63
CA PRO A 167 42.75 10.19 15.03
C PRO A 167 42.67 8.99 14.07
N TYR A 168 41.59 8.88 13.29
CA TYR A 168 41.29 7.70 12.47
C TYR A 168 41.04 8.09 11.03
N ILE A 169 41.57 7.29 10.10
CA ILE A 169 41.26 7.36 8.67
C ILE A 169 40.04 6.46 8.43
N ASN A 170 39.08 6.96 7.65
CA ASN A 170 37.83 6.26 7.32
C ASN A 170 37.03 5.80 8.56
N GLU A 171 36.95 6.63 9.59
CA GLU A 171 36.12 6.36 10.78
C GLU A 171 34.64 6.19 10.42
N TYR A 172 34.18 6.86 9.36
CA TYR A 172 32.80 6.81 8.89
C TYR A 172 32.78 6.27 7.47
N ALA A 173 32.15 5.11 7.28
CA ALA A 173 31.74 4.66 5.96
C ALA A 173 30.49 5.45 5.57
N LYS A 174 30.57 6.20 4.47
CA LYS A 174 29.53 7.08 3.96
C LYS A 174 29.01 6.60 2.61
N SER A 175 27.87 7.12 2.19
CA SER A 175 27.34 6.88 0.85
C SER A 175 28.32 7.26 -0.25
N GLY A 176 29.13 8.31 -0.06
CA GLY A 176 30.17 8.72 -1.01
C GLY A 176 31.26 7.69 -1.26
N ASP A 177 31.39 6.68 -0.39
CA ASP A 177 32.35 5.58 -0.54
C ASP A 177 31.83 4.45 -1.46
N LEU A 178 30.58 4.55 -1.95
CA LEU A 178 30.06 3.64 -2.98
C LEU A 178 30.71 3.98 -4.32
N ILE A 179 31.54 3.08 -4.81
CA ILE A 179 32.20 3.21 -6.10
C ILE A 179 31.42 2.43 -7.15
N TRP A 180 30.92 3.12 -8.17
CA TRP A 180 30.25 2.47 -9.29
C TRP A 180 31.25 1.62 -10.10
N VAL A 181 30.83 0.40 -10.45
CA VAL A 181 31.59 -0.54 -11.26
C VAL A 181 30.84 -0.77 -12.58
N PRO A 182 31.24 -0.14 -13.69
CA PRO A 182 30.52 -0.26 -14.96
C PRO A 182 30.50 -1.70 -15.45
N GLN A 183 29.35 -2.13 -15.98
CA GLN A 183 29.17 -3.43 -16.63
C GLN A 183 28.86 -3.23 -18.12
N GLY A 184 29.45 -4.04 -18.99
CA GLY A 184 29.14 -4.03 -20.43
C GLY A 184 29.21 -2.63 -21.05
N GLU A 185 28.13 -2.21 -21.71
CA GLU A 185 28.09 -0.92 -22.41
C GLU A 185 27.88 0.30 -21.49
N GLN A 186 27.64 0.10 -20.18
CA GLN A 186 27.32 1.17 -19.25
C GLN A 186 28.43 2.24 -19.15
N GLU A 187 29.70 1.87 -19.32
CA GLU A 187 30.81 2.81 -19.30
C GLU A 187 30.65 3.90 -20.37
N SER A 188 30.18 3.52 -21.56
CA SER A 188 29.96 4.47 -22.65
C SER A 188 28.68 5.29 -22.47
N VAL A 189 27.62 4.69 -21.92
CA VAL A 189 26.33 5.35 -21.66
C VAL A 189 26.45 6.43 -20.58
N PHE A 190 27.22 6.19 -19.53
CA PHE A 190 27.29 7.07 -18.35
C PHE A 190 28.54 7.94 -18.26
N VAL A 191 29.34 8.03 -19.32
CA VAL A 191 30.59 8.82 -19.35
C VAL A 191 30.42 10.27 -18.88
N ASN A 192 29.25 10.88 -19.15
CA ASN A 192 28.94 12.27 -18.79
C ASN A 192 28.15 12.41 -17.48
N ASN A 193 27.67 11.31 -16.89
CA ASN A 193 26.88 11.33 -15.67
C ASN A 193 27.10 10.03 -14.88
N ILE A 194 28.23 10.00 -14.17
CA ILE A 194 28.68 8.83 -13.40
C ILE A 194 27.63 8.50 -12.32
N PRO A 195 27.11 7.25 -12.28
CA PRO A 195 26.21 6.79 -11.23
C PRO A 195 26.82 6.99 -9.84
N ALA A 196 26.07 7.67 -8.98
CA ALA A 196 26.49 7.96 -7.61
C ALA A 196 25.27 8.22 -6.73
N PRO A 197 25.41 8.14 -5.40
CA PRO A 197 24.40 8.61 -4.46
C PRO A 197 24.09 10.10 -4.62
N THR A 198 22.81 10.46 -4.48
CA THR A 198 22.36 11.86 -4.54
C THR A 198 22.99 12.72 -3.43
N ASN A 199 23.21 12.13 -2.26
CA ASN A 199 23.95 12.73 -1.16
C ASN A 199 25.12 11.82 -0.79
N LYS A 200 26.35 12.33 -0.84
CA LYS A 200 27.59 11.59 -0.57
C LYS A 200 27.97 11.53 0.93
N ASP A 201 27.26 12.27 1.78
CA ASP A 201 27.58 12.40 3.21
C ASP A 201 26.67 11.56 4.13
N ILE A 202 25.85 10.67 3.58
CA ILE A 202 24.99 9.79 4.39
C ILE A 202 25.87 8.78 5.12
N VAL A 203 25.89 8.84 6.46
CA VAL A 203 26.67 7.89 7.27
C VAL A 203 26.00 6.52 7.26
N LEU A 204 26.73 5.51 6.79
CA LEU A 204 26.27 4.12 6.71
C LEU A 204 26.69 3.36 7.97
N ALA A 205 27.97 3.44 8.32
CA ALA A 205 28.55 2.79 9.49
C ALA A 205 29.65 3.65 10.10
N LYS A 206 29.89 3.44 11.39
CA LYS A 206 31.03 3.99 12.12
C LYS A 206 31.96 2.85 12.49
N LEU A 207 33.24 2.99 12.14
CA LEU A 207 34.27 1.96 12.27
C LEU A 207 35.32 2.33 13.32
N ARG A 208 36.11 1.34 13.72
CA ARG A 208 37.30 1.46 14.55
C ARG A 208 38.49 0.77 13.87
N PRO A 209 39.73 1.16 14.20
CA PRO A 209 40.91 0.57 13.57
C PRO A 209 40.91 -0.97 13.62
N GLY A 210 41.16 -1.59 12.46
CA GLY A 210 41.11 -3.04 12.29
C GLY A 210 39.74 -3.59 11.87
N GLN A 211 38.72 -2.73 11.75
CA GLN A 211 37.44 -3.08 11.15
C GLN A 211 37.39 -2.67 9.68
N GLU A 212 36.71 -3.48 8.88
CA GLU A 212 36.52 -3.30 7.46
C GLU A 212 35.12 -3.76 6.99
N ILE A 213 34.71 -3.19 5.87
CA ILE A 213 33.51 -3.53 5.10
C ILE A 213 33.96 -3.74 3.64
N ASP A 214 33.65 -4.90 3.06
CA ASP A 214 33.76 -5.19 1.62
C ASP A 214 32.46 -5.82 1.14
N MET A 215 31.74 -5.08 0.28
CA MET A 215 30.44 -5.46 -0.25
C MET A 215 30.31 -5.10 -1.73
N GLU A 216 29.60 -5.95 -2.47
CA GLU A 216 29.09 -5.67 -3.81
C GLU A 216 27.58 -5.42 -3.74
N LEU A 217 27.12 -4.39 -4.45
CA LEU A 217 25.77 -3.83 -4.30
C LEU A 217 25.12 -3.75 -5.69
N HIS A 218 23.95 -4.36 -5.86
CA HIS A 218 23.20 -4.32 -7.12
C HIS A 218 21.98 -3.40 -6.98
N GLY A 219 21.98 -2.32 -7.75
CA GLY A 219 20.86 -1.42 -7.95
C GLY A 219 19.96 -1.87 -9.09
N ILE A 220 18.65 -1.88 -8.86
CA ILE A 220 17.65 -2.23 -9.87
C ILE A 220 16.54 -1.19 -9.94
N LYS A 221 15.86 -1.17 -11.08
CA LYS A 221 14.67 -0.35 -11.30
C LYS A 221 13.45 -0.91 -10.57
N GLY A 222 12.76 -0.05 -9.83
CA GLY A 222 11.56 -0.40 -9.08
C GLY A 222 10.66 0.81 -8.85
N VAL A 223 9.54 0.59 -8.17
CA VAL A 223 8.51 1.61 -7.89
C VAL A 223 8.17 1.66 -6.40
N GLY A 224 7.77 2.83 -5.90
CA GLY A 224 7.48 3.04 -4.47
C GLY A 224 6.35 2.17 -3.90
N LYS A 225 5.45 1.67 -4.76
CA LYS A 225 4.37 0.74 -4.42
C LYS A 225 4.89 -0.60 -3.89
N ASP A 226 6.04 -1.05 -4.38
CA ASP A 226 6.68 -2.29 -3.95
C ASP A 226 7.45 -2.07 -2.65
N HIS A 227 8.34 -1.08 -2.62
CA HIS A 227 9.03 -0.66 -1.41
C HIS A 227 9.31 0.84 -1.41
N ALA A 228 9.19 1.48 -0.24
CA ALA A 228 9.34 2.93 -0.08
C ALA A 228 10.70 3.48 -0.53
N LYS A 229 11.74 2.63 -0.60
CA LYS A 229 13.08 3.00 -1.08
C LYS A 229 13.11 3.46 -2.54
N TRP A 230 12.12 3.06 -3.34
CA TRP A 230 11.97 3.50 -4.72
C TRP A 230 11.09 4.75 -4.88
N SER A 231 10.57 5.31 -3.79
CA SER A 231 9.85 6.60 -3.87
C SER A 231 10.83 7.69 -4.34
N PRO A 232 10.55 8.38 -5.47
CA PRO A 232 11.41 9.47 -5.93
C PRO A 232 11.27 10.74 -5.11
N VAL A 233 10.24 10.81 -4.27
CA VAL A 233 9.93 11.97 -3.44
C VAL A 233 10.24 11.69 -1.98
N ALA A 234 10.81 12.68 -1.28
CA ALA A 234 10.75 12.72 0.18
C ALA A 234 9.29 12.84 0.63
N THR A 235 8.57 13.78 0.01
CA THR A 235 7.13 13.94 0.21
C THR A 235 6.51 14.60 -1.02
N ALA A 236 5.28 14.20 -1.32
CA ALA A 236 4.41 14.89 -2.26
C ALA A 236 3.07 15.08 -1.59
N SER A 237 2.68 16.33 -1.41
CA SER A 237 1.42 16.67 -0.73
C SER A 237 0.75 17.85 -1.41
N TYR A 238 -0.52 18.05 -1.09
CA TYR A 238 -1.21 19.27 -1.44
C TYR A 238 -2.03 19.77 -0.27
N ARG A 239 -2.29 21.07 -0.27
CA ARG A 239 -3.29 21.72 0.59
C ARG A 239 -4.20 22.57 -0.27
N LEU A 240 -5.47 22.69 0.12
CA LEU A 240 -6.37 23.62 -0.54
C LEU A 240 -5.99 25.07 -0.19
N HIS A 241 -6.14 25.99 -1.13
CA HIS A 241 -5.84 27.39 -0.89
C HIS A 241 -6.77 27.95 0.23
N PRO A 242 -6.22 28.59 1.28
CA PRO A 242 -7.01 29.23 2.32
C PRO A 242 -7.85 30.39 1.79
N LEU A 243 -9.02 30.58 2.37
CA LEU A 243 -9.87 31.74 2.15
C LEU A 243 -10.39 32.22 3.51
N ILE A 244 -10.10 33.48 3.84
CA ILE A 244 -10.58 34.13 5.05
C ILE A 244 -11.53 35.24 4.61
N LEU A 245 -12.78 35.19 5.09
CA LEU A 245 -13.79 36.19 4.79
C LEU A 245 -14.10 36.98 6.06
N LEU A 246 -13.87 38.28 6.05
CA LEU A 246 -14.30 39.17 7.13
C LEU A 246 -15.79 39.51 6.95
N ASN A 247 -16.55 39.51 8.04
CA ASN A 247 -17.97 39.84 8.01
C ASN A 247 -18.16 41.37 8.07
N PRO A 248 -18.66 42.03 7.00
CA PRO A 248 -18.87 43.47 7.01
C PRO A 248 -19.91 43.93 8.03
N SER A 249 -20.88 43.06 8.38
CA SER A 249 -21.94 43.35 9.34
C SER A 249 -21.47 43.28 10.79
N LYS A 250 -20.32 42.65 11.06
CA LYS A 250 -19.72 42.57 12.39
C LYS A 250 -18.20 42.78 12.31
N PRO A 251 -17.74 44.04 12.09
CA PRO A 251 -16.32 44.33 11.95
C PRO A 251 -15.55 44.05 13.24
N VAL A 252 -14.26 43.73 13.10
CA VAL A 252 -13.36 43.54 14.24
C VAL A 252 -13.18 44.87 14.98
N PRO A 253 -13.37 44.94 16.31
CA PRO A 253 -13.15 46.17 17.06
C PRO A 253 -11.69 46.65 16.97
N ALA A 254 -11.48 47.94 16.68
CA ALA A 254 -10.14 48.51 16.44
C ALA A 254 -9.14 48.25 17.58
N HIS A 255 -9.59 48.35 18.85
CA HIS A 255 -8.75 48.07 20.03
C HIS A 255 -8.34 46.60 20.17
N LEU A 256 -8.99 45.67 19.45
CA LEU A 256 -8.66 44.25 19.41
C LEU A 256 -7.95 43.83 18.13
N ALA A 257 -7.69 44.76 17.19
CA ALA A 257 -7.13 44.44 15.88
C ALA A 257 -5.77 43.71 15.97
N THR A 258 -4.91 44.10 16.92
CA THR A 258 -3.63 43.42 17.17
C THR A 258 -3.84 41.99 17.67
N LYS A 259 -4.77 41.78 18.61
CA LYS A 259 -5.11 40.44 19.11
C LYS A 259 -5.68 39.56 18.00
N PHE A 260 -6.57 40.11 17.17
CA PHE A 260 -7.11 39.42 16.01
C PHE A 260 -6.00 39.02 15.03
N THR A 261 -5.06 39.92 14.74
CA THR A 261 -3.93 39.65 13.84
C THR A 261 -3.04 38.51 14.36
N ASN A 262 -2.80 38.44 15.66
CA ASN A 262 -2.00 37.37 16.29
C ASN A 262 -2.67 35.99 16.25
N CYS A 263 -3.94 35.90 15.86
CA CYS A 263 -4.63 34.62 15.68
C CYS A 263 -4.30 33.95 14.34
N PHE A 264 -3.61 34.64 13.42
CA PHE A 264 -3.31 34.19 12.06
C PHE A 264 -1.80 34.15 11.82
N SER A 265 -1.39 33.49 10.73
CA SER A 265 0.02 33.50 10.30
C SER A 265 0.48 34.94 10.02
N THR A 266 1.75 35.24 10.33
CA THR A 266 2.35 36.56 10.15
C THR A 266 2.18 37.07 8.71
N GLY A 267 1.61 38.26 8.58
CA GLY A 267 1.40 38.94 7.30
C GLY A 267 0.13 38.55 6.54
N VAL A 268 -0.70 37.63 7.06
CA VAL A 268 -2.01 37.29 6.48
C VAL A 268 -3.05 38.38 6.76
N VAL A 269 -3.02 38.94 7.95
CA VAL A 269 -3.93 40.02 8.36
C VAL A 269 -3.16 41.34 8.43
N LYS A 270 -3.77 42.40 7.90
CA LYS A 270 -3.26 43.77 7.96
C LYS A 270 -4.19 44.64 8.77
N VAL A 271 -3.60 45.55 9.53
CA VAL A 271 -4.30 46.59 10.27
C VAL A 271 -3.84 47.93 9.70
N ASP A 272 -4.77 48.77 9.28
CA ASP A 272 -4.45 50.12 8.82
C ASP A 272 -4.25 51.10 10.00
N ALA A 273 -3.91 52.36 9.68
CA ALA A 273 -3.65 53.39 10.69
C ALA A 273 -4.89 53.70 11.57
N ASP A 274 -6.09 53.43 11.05
CA ASP A 274 -7.37 53.64 11.74
C ASP A 274 -7.79 52.41 12.57
N GLY A 275 -6.97 51.36 12.61
CA GLY A 275 -7.23 50.13 13.35
C GLY A 275 -8.20 49.17 12.64
N LYS A 276 -8.52 49.41 11.36
CA LYS A 276 -9.40 48.55 10.57
C LYS A 276 -8.60 47.37 9.99
N VAL A 277 -9.21 46.19 10.15
CA VAL A 277 -8.63 44.91 9.75
C VAL A 277 -8.96 44.61 8.29
N SER A 278 -7.97 44.11 7.54
CA SER A 278 -8.11 43.60 6.18
C SER A 278 -7.26 42.33 5.98
N ILE A 279 -7.60 41.54 4.96
CA ILE A 279 -6.86 40.33 4.61
C ILE A 279 -5.87 40.63 3.48
N ASP A 280 -4.62 40.24 3.66
CA ASP A 280 -3.61 40.29 2.60
C ASP A 280 -3.69 39.04 1.72
N GLU A 281 -4.44 39.14 0.64
CA GLU A 281 -4.66 38.03 -0.30
C GLU A 281 -3.36 37.44 -0.87
N ARG A 282 -2.27 38.22 -0.96
CA ARG A 282 -0.96 37.71 -1.41
C ARG A 282 -0.34 36.74 -0.41
N ASN A 283 -0.60 36.96 0.88
CA ASN A 283 -0.05 36.16 1.97
C ASN A 283 -1.01 35.09 2.48
N LEU A 284 -2.26 35.02 1.98
CA LEU A 284 -3.23 33.96 2.35
C LEU A 284 -2.65 32.54 2.21
N ARG A 285 -1.78 32.30 1.22
CA ARG A 285 -1.05 31.03 1.06
C ARG A 285 -0.27 30.58 2.30
N LYS A 286 0.23 31.54 3.08
CA LYS A 286 1.03 31.31 4.30
C LYS A 286 0.14 30.96 5.50
N GLU A 287 -1.18 31.12 5.38
CA GLU A 287 -2.09 30.76 6.44
C GLU A 287 -2.10 29.23 6.65
N SER A 288 -1.77 28.82 7.87
CA SER A 288 -1.76 27.41 8.27
C SER A 288 -3.16 26.87 8.56
N MET A 289 -4.10 27.76 8.83
CA MET A 289 -5.46 27.51 9.33
C MET A 289 -5.44 26.88 10.72
N SER A 290 -4.71 27.50 11.65
CA SER A 290 -4.61 27.09 13.07
C SER A 290 -5.96 27.06 13.80
N ARG A 291 -6.93 27.84 13.30
CA ARG A 291 -8.25 28.08 13.90
C ARG A 291 -8.22 28.83 15.24
N GLU A 292 -7.10 29.46 15.59
CA GLU A 292 -6.96 30.15 16.88
C GLU A 292 -8.03 31.25 17.07
N VAL A 293 -8.38 31.95 16.00
CA VAL A 293 -9.42 33.00 16.03
C VAL A 293 -10.78 32.48 16.50
N LEU A 294 -11.09 31.20 16.29
CA LEU A 294 -12.36 30.59 16.68
C LEU A 294 -12.44 30.25 18.17
N ARG A 295 -11.33 30.35 18.91
CA ARG A 295 -11.31 30.17 20.38
C ARG A 295 -11.71 31.44 21.13
N HIS A 296 -11.68 32.59 20.46
CA HIS A 296 -11.93 33.89 21.04
C HIS A 296 -13.39 34.31 20.81
N LYS A 297 -14.20 34.34 21.88
CA LYS A 297 -15.62 34.69 21.83
C LYS A 297 -15.86 36.09 21.28
N GLU A 298 -14.94 37.02 21.53
CA GLU A 298 -14.99 38.38 21.01
C GLU A 298 -14.94 38.47 19.47
N PHE A 299 -14.42 37.44 18.80
CA PHE A 299 -14.30 37.38 17.34
C PHE A 299 -15.37 36.48 16.68
N GLU A 300 -16.25 35.89 17.48
CA GLU A 300 -17.34 35.06 16.98
C GLU A 300 -18.20 35.86 15.99
N GLY A 301 -18.40 35.35 14.78
CA GLY A 301 -19.17 36.03 13.73
C GLY A 301 -18.45 37.19 13.02
N CYS A 302 -17.22 37.55 13.41
CA CYS A 302 -16.41 38.55 12.71
C CYS A 302 -15.71 37.99 11.47
N VAL A 303 -15.45 36.68 11.43
CA VAL A 303 -14.66 36.03 10.39
C VAL A 303 -15.18 34.62 10.08
N GLU A 304 -15.12 34.24 8.81
CA GLU A 304 -15.34 32.88 8.35
C GLU A 304 -14.04 32.31 7.76
N LEU A 305 -13.69 31.10 8.20
CA LEU A 305 -12.53 30.37 7.70
C LEU A 305 -12.98 29.33 6.68
N LYS A 306 -12.39 29.37 5.48
CA LYS A 306 -12.75 28.49 4.36
C LYS A 306 -11.50 28.00 3.63
N ARG A 307 -11.67 26.97 2.80
CA ARG A 307 -10.71 26.52 1.79
C ARG A 307 -11.39 26.50 0.42
N ILE A 308 -10.65 26.76 -0.64
CA ILE A 308 -11.15 26.76 -2.02
C ILE A 308 -10.96 25.34 -2.59
N ARG A 309 -12.06 24.64 -2.91
CA ARG A 309 -12.08 23.18 -3.19
C ARG A 309 -11.24 22.76 -4.37
N ASP A 310 -11.23 23.56 -5.44
CA ASP A 310 -10.56 23.25 -6.70
C ASP A 310 -9.28 24.09 -6.90
N TRP A 311 -8.70 24.63 -5.83
CA TRP A 311 -7.42 25.31 -5.85
C TRP A 311 -6.44 24.57 -4.94
N PHE A 312 -5.64 23.69 -5.54
CA PHE A 312 -4.63 22.90 -4.86
C PHE A 312 -3.29 23.61 -4.89
N ILE A 313 -2.66 23.72 -3.74
CA ILE A 313 -1.26 24.12 -3.58
C ILE A 313 -0.47 22.83 -3.38
N PHE A 314 0.24 22.38 -4.42
CA PHE A 314 1.13 21.24 -4.36
C PHE A 314 2.50 21.65 -3.86
N ASP A 315 3.10 20.79 -3.03
CA ASP A 315 4.51 20.85 -2.64
C ASP A 315 5.11 19.46 -2.84
N VAL A 316 6.11 19.38 -3.71
CA VAL A 316 6.76 18.14 -4.12
C VAL A 316 8.25 18.28 -3.87
N GLU A 317 8.79 17.41 -3.02
CA GLU A 317 10.20 17.36 -2.66
C GLU A 317 10.84 16.12 -3.29
N SER A 318 11.78 16.33 -4.21
CA SER A 318 12.52 15.27 -4.89
C SER A 318 13.74 14.84 -4.06
N GLU A 319 13.91 13.53 -3.89
CA GLU A 319 15.15 12.92 -3.36
C GLU A 319 15.78 11.93 -4.35
N GLY A 320 15.16 11.73 -5.52
CA GLY A 320 15.61 10.83 -6.56
C GLY A 320 16.46 11.51 -7.67
N PRO A 321 16.59 10.85 -8.83
CA PRO A 321 17.34 11.35 -9.99
C PRO A 321 16.60 12.44 -10.77
N TYR A 322 15.38 12.77 -10.36
CA TYR A 322 14.51 13.70 -11.05
C TYR A 322 14.72 15.11 -10.52
N ALA A 323 14.83 16.07 -11.43
CA ALA A 323 14.63 17.46 -11.06
C ALA A 323 13.18 17.65 -10.54
N PRO A 324 12.94 18.46 -9.50
CA PRO A 324 11.61 18.60 -8.90
C PRO A 324 10.51 18.96 -9.91
N GLU A 325 10.82 19.81 -10.89
CA GLU A 325 9.92 20.23 -11.97
C GLU A 325 9.60 19.12 -12.98
N ALA A 326 10.42 18.06 -13.05
CA ALA A 326 10.22 16.94 -13.97
C ALA A 326 9.32 15.85 -13.37
N LEU A 327 9.24 15.74 -12.04
CA LEU A 327 8.47 14.67 -11.38
C LEU A 327 6.98 14.69 -11.70
N PHE A 328 6.35 15.86 -11.68
CA PHE A 328 4.92 15.99 -11.95
C PHE A 328 4.57 15.64 -13.41
N PRO A 329 5.33 16.10 -14.42
CA PRO A 329 5.22 15.58 -15.78
C PRO A 329 5.42 14.07 -15.93
N GLU A 330 6.39 13.46 -15.22
CA GLU A 330 6.57 12.01 -15.26
C GLU A 330 5.35 11.27 -14.70
N ALA A 331 4.79 11.74 -13.58
CA ALA A 331 3.55 11.19 -13.04
C ALA A 331 2.36 11.32 -14.01
N ILE A 332 2.30 12.40 -14.81
CA ILE A 332 1.27 12.55 -15.85
C ILE A 332 1.50 11.57 -17.00
N LYS A 333 2.75 11.34 -17.42
CA LYS A 333 3.06 10.35 -18.46
C LYS A 333 2.62 8.96 -18.02
N ASP A 334 2.92 8.57 -16.79
CA ASP A 334 2.50 7.28 -16.24
C ASP A 334 0.97 7.15 -16.21
N LEU A 335 0.25 8.22 -15.81
CA LEU A 335 -1.21 8.25 -15.86
C LEU A 335 -1.75 8.17 -17.30
N GLY A 336 -1.13 8.90 -18.23
CA GLY A 336 -1.51 8.96 -19.64
C GLY A 336 -1.30 7.63 -20.35
N SER A 337 -0.18 6.95 -20.07
CA SER A 337 0.05 5.57 -20.50
C SER A 337 -1.00 4.62 -19.92
N GLY A 338 -1.39 4.79 -18.65
CA GLY A 338 -2.48 4.02 -18.04
C GLY A 338 -3.86 4.25 -18.68
N ALA A 339 -4.16 5.47 -19.15
CA ALA A 339 -5.42 5.82 -19.80
C ALA A 339 -5.47 5.38 -21.27
N VAL A 340 -4.36 5.55 -22.03
CA VAL A 340 -4.25 5.10 -23.44
C VAL A 340 -4.29 3.57 -23.55
N VAL A 341 -3.81 2.84 -22.54
CA VAL A 341 -3.92 1.37 -22.48
C VAL A 341 -5.36 0.90 -22.23
N ALA A 342 -6.25 1.76 -21.71
CA ALA A 342 -7.67 1.42 -21.49
C ALA A 342 -8.57 1.69 -22.71
N ASP A 343 -8.20 2.63 -23.57
CA ASP A 343 -8.90 2.99 -24.81
C ASP A 343 -8.27 2.24 -26.02
N GLY A 344 -8.50 0.94 -26.12
CA GLY A 344 -8.04 0.14 -27.25
C GLY A 344 -8.87 0.41 -28.51
N ASP A 345 -8.39 1.29 -29.40
CA ASP A 345 -8.64 1.28 -30.85
C ASP A 345 -7.76 2.33 -31.58
N GLY A 346 -6.86 1.89 -32.48
CA GLY A 346 -6.30 2.72 -33.57
C GLY A 346 -4.78 2.99 -33.59
N ASP A 347 -4.10 2.31 -34.52
CA ASP A 347 -2.72 2.42 -35.04
C ASP A 347 -1.90 3.72 -34.82
N VAL A 348 -0.72 3.59 -34.18
CA VAL A 348 0.57 4.20 -34.62
C VAL A 348 1.74 3.33 -34.10
N GLU A 349 2.61 2.86 -35.00
CA GLU A 349 3.88 2.19 -34.69
C GLU A 349 4.88 3.13 -33.99
N MET A 350 5.38 2.75 -32.81
CA MET A 350 6.75 3.05 -32.36
C MET A 350 7.27 1.86 -31.53
N ALA A 351 8.34 1.24 -32.03
CA ALA A 351 9.00 0.09 -31.44
C ALA A 351 9.66 0.40 -30.09
N GLY A 352 9.30 -0.37 -29.07
CA GLY A 352 9.91 -0.35 -27.74
C GLY A 352 9.12 -1.29 -26.84
N ALA A 353 9.53 -2.55 -26.78
CA ALA A 353 8.84 -3.62 -26.06
C ALA A 353 8.88 -3.39 -24.53
N ALA A 354 7.99 -2.54 -24.02
CA ALA A 354 7.48 -2.70 -22.68
C ALA A 354 6.45 -3.83 -22.75
N MET A 355 6.81 -5.02 -22.26
CA MET A 355 5.81 -6.04 -21.95
C MET A 355 4.92 -5.47 -20.84
N SER A 356 3.86 -4.76 -21.26
CA SER A 356 2.73 -4.47 -20.40
C SER A 356 2.27 -5.80 -19.82
N THR A 357 2.24 -5.90 -18.49
CA THR A 357 1.42 -6.94 -17.87
C THR A 357 0.01 -6.66 -18.36
N PRO A 358 -0.64 -7.59 -19.10
CA PRO A 358 -1.93 -7.32 -19.69
C PRO A 358 -2.87 -6.80 -18.61
N ALA A 359 -3.54 -5.68 -18.89
CA ALA A 359 -4.55 -5.14 -17.98
C ALA A 359 -5.50 -6.29 -17.64
N LEU A 360 -5.61 -6.61 -16.34
CA LEU A 360 -6.47 -7.70 -15.90
C LEU A 360 -7.89 -7.39 -16.39
N PRO A 361 -8.60 -8.37 -16.97
CA PRO A 361 -9.97 -8.17 -17.40
C PRO A 361 -10.82 -7.56 -16.27
N ALA A 362 -11.73 -6.66 -16.64
CA ALA A 362 -12.65 -6.05 -15.68
C ALA A 362 -13.34 -7.14 -14.85
N PHE A 363 -13.55 -6.87 -13.57
CA PHE A 363 -14.18 -7.82 -12.67
C PHE A 363 -15.56 -8.24 -13.22
N ASN A 364 -15.69 -9.49 -13.63
CA ASN A 364 -16.92 -10.00 -14.20
C ASN A 364 -18.01 -10.12 -13.13
N GLN A 365 -18.88 -9.12 -13.01
CA GLN A 365 -20.01 -9.11 -12.07
C GLN A 365 -21.10 -10.14 -12.40
N SER A 366 -21.14 -10.63 -13.65
CA SER A 366 -22.14 -11.60 -14.11
C SER A 366 -21.78 -13.06 -13.79
N ALA A 367 -20.53 -13.34 -13.40
CA ALA A 367 -20.09 -14.68 -13.03
C ALA A 367 -20.90 -15.22 -11.83
N LYS A 368 -21.45 -16.42 -11.99
CA LYS A 368 -22.28 -17.10 -10.99
C LYS A 368 -21.69 -18.46 -10.68
N PHE A 369 -21.93 -18.92 -9.46
CA PHE A 369 -21.59 -20.27 -9.08
C PHE A 369 -22.49 -21.27 -9.79
N GLN A 370 -21.88 -22.29 -10.38
CA GLN A 370 -22.58 -23.38 -11.05
C GLN A 370 -22.01 -24.74 -10.64
N TYR A 371 -22.88 -25.74 -10.64
CA TYR A 371 -22.46 -27.12 -10.49
C TYR A 371 -22.13 -27.72 -11.85
N THR A 372 -20.99 -28.39 -11.96
CA THR A 372 -20.59 -29.18 -13.13
C THR A 372 -20.60 -30.68 -12.81
N GLU A 373 -20.53 -31.51 -13.84
CA GLU A 373 -20.16 -32.91 -13.67
C GLU A 373 -18.70 -33.02 -13.18
N SER A 374 -18.33 -34.22 -12.68
CA SER A 374 -16.94 -34.55 -12.39
C SER A 374 -16.07 -34.30 -13.62
N PRO A 375 -14.84 -33.76 -13.49
CA PRO A 375 -13.92 -33.60 -14.62
C PRO A 375 -13.64 -34.90 -15.40
N ASN A 376 -13.78 -36.05 -14.74
CA ASN A 376 -13.76 -37.37 -15.37
C ASN A 376 -15.01 -38.16 -14.91
N PRO A 377 -16.16 -38.03 -15.57
CA PRO A 377 -17.40 -38.69 -15.16
C PRO A 377 -17.39 -40.19 -15.49
N SER A 378 -16.53 -40.61 -16.41
CA SER A 378 -16.32 -42.01 -16.81
C SER A 378 -15.18 -42.70 -16.05
N PHE A 379 -14.76 -42.15 -14.91
CA PHE A 379 -13.67 -42.72 -14.13
C PHE A 379 -13.97 -44.16 -13.70
N THR A 380 -12.97 -45.05 -13.81
CA THR A 380 -13.04 -46.42 -13.30
C THR A 380 -11.91 -46.69 -12.31
N TYR A 381 -12.14 -47.59 -11.35
CA TYR A 381 -11.13 -47.93 -10.35
C TYR A 381 -9.85 -48.45 -11.02
N GLY A 382 -8.70 -47.89 -10.63
CA GLY A 382 -7.39 -48.23 -11.20
C GLY A 382 -7.02 -47.52 -12.50
N GLN A 383 -7.90 -46.66 -13.04
CA GLN A 383 -7.58 -45.85 -14.19
C GLN A 383 -6.38 -44.94 -13.91
N LYS A 384 -5.29 -45.14 -14.67
CA LYS A 384 -4.06 -44.34 -14.57
C LYS A 384 -4.26 -42.93 -15.13
N VAL A 385 -3.49 -41.97 -14.65
CA VAL A 385 -3.60 -40.57 -15.08
C VAL A 385 -3.28 -40.38 -16.57
N ASP A 386 -2.40 -41.21 -17.14
CA ASP A 386 -2.05 -41.20 -18.58
C ASP A 386 -3.16 -41.71 -19.51
N THR A 387 -4.31 -42.13 -18.98
CA THR A 387 -5.41 -42.66 -19.80
C THR A 387 -6.30 -41.56 -20.39
N THR A 388 -6.29 -40.36 -19.80
CA THR A 388 -7.01 -39.19 -20.35
C THR A 388 -6.06 -38.26 -21.08
N THR A 389 -6.59 -37.45 -22.01
CA THR A 389 -5.78 -36.48 -22.75
C THR A 389 -5.14 -35.46 -21.81
N GLU A 390 -5.92 -34.93 -20.88
CA GLU A 390 -5.49 -33.94 -19.89
C GLU A 390 -4.45 -34.51 -18.93
N GLY A 391 -4.58 -35.79 -18.58
CA GLY A 391 -3.63 -36.45 -17.69
C GLY A 391 -2.31 -36.80 -18.39
N LYS A 392 -2.31 -37.09 -19.69
CA LYS A 392 -1.07 -37.17 -20.49
C LYS A 392 -0.37 -35.82 -20.56
N GLU A 393 -1.11 -34.74 -20.81
CA GLU A 393 -0.56 -33.37 -20.81
C GLU A 393 0.03 -33.00 -19.45
N TRP A 394 -0.64 -33.37 -18.35
CA TRP A 394 -0.13 -33.19 -17.00
C TRP A 394 1.20 -33.92 -16.77
N LEU A 395 1.29 -35.19 -17.20
CA LEU A 395 2.49 -36.01 -17.05
C LEU A 395 3.68 -35.52 -17.88
N GLU A 396 3.47 -34.84 -19.00
CA GLU A 396 4.57 -34.22 -19.74
C GLU A 396 5.33 -33.20 -18.88
N GLY A 397 4.66 -32.56 -17.93
CA GLY A 397 5.28 -31.68 -16.94
C GLY A 397 6.28 -32.39 -16.03
N GLU A 398 6.15 -33.69 -15.77
CA GLU A 398 7.10 -34.45 -14.93
C GLU A 398 8.50 -34.49 -15.54
N LYS A 399 8.61 -34.38 -16.87
CA LYS A 399 9.90 -34.32 -17.57
C LYS A 399 10.71 -33.09 -17.18
N ALA A 400 10.07 -32.03 -16.69
CA ALA A 400 10.73 -30.84 -16.16
C ALA A 400 11.42 -31.09 -14.79
N GLY A 401 11.13 -32.22 -14.14
CA GLY A 401 11.72 -32.61 -12.87
C GLY A 401 11.12 -31.91 -11.66
N TRP A 402 11.63 -32.25 -10.48
CA TRP A 402 11.15 -31.72 -9.21
C TRP A 402 12.10 -30.66 -8.66
N LYS A 403 11.55 -29.50 -8.27
CA LYS A 403 12.27 -28.58 -7.38
C LYS A 403 12.16 -29.12 -5.95
N LEU A 404 13.23 -29.72 -5.47
CA LEU A 404 13.34 -30.14 -4.07
C LEU A 404 13.77 -28.94 -3.22
N VAL A 405 12.95 -28.58 -2.22
CA VAL A 405 13.23 -27.49 -1.28
C VAL A 405 13.47 -28.09 0.09
N ASP A 406 14.73 -28.04 0.55
CA ASP A 406 15.11 -28.43 1.90
C ASP A 406 14.80 -27.29 2.87
N THR A 407 13.76 -27.47 3.69
CA THR A 407 13.24 -26.43 4.58
C THR A 407 14.21 -25.99 5.66
N SER A 408 15.24 -26.80 5.99
CA SER A 408 16.25 -26.40 6.98
C SER A 408 17.35 -25.52 6.40
N LYS A 409 17.41 -25.38 5.07
CA LYS A 409 18.47 -24.61 4.37
C LYS A 409 17.92 -23.43 3.56
N GLU A 410 16.63 -23.41 3.29
CA GLU A 410 15.98 -22.38 2.49
C GLU A 410 15.71 -21.11 3.30
N ASP A 411 15.72 -19.97 2.61
CA ASP A 411 15.35 -18.69 3.20
C ASP A 411 13.87 -18.71 3.69
N PRO A 412 13.58 -18.28 4.94
CA PRO A 412 12.23 -18.29 5.47
C PRO A 412 11.21 -17.45 4.69
N LEU A 413 11.61 -16.36 4.01
CA LEU A 413 10.70 -15.54 3.21
C LEU A 413 10.36 -16.24 1.90
N LYS A 414 11.33 -16.89 1.25
CA LYS A 414 11.09 -17.74 0.07
C LYS A 414 10.21 -18.94 0.42
N LEU A 415 10.45 -19.58 1.57
CA LEU A 415 9.62 -20.67 2.06
C LEU A 415 8.20 -20.20 2.35
N TYR A 416 8.04 -19.05 3.00
CA TYR A 416 6.74 -18.42 3.20
C TYR A 416 6.02 -18.21 1.86
N ALA A 417 6.66 -17.58 0.88
CA ALA A 417 6.09 -17.34 -0.46
C ALA A 417 5.65 -18.63 -1.15
N LEU A 418 6.47 -19.68 -1.09
CA LEU A 418 6.16 -21.00 -1.63
C LEU A 418 4.98 -21.65 -0.91
N MET A 419 4.93 -21.62 0.42
CA MET A 419 3.85 -22.21 1.20
C MET A 419 2.51 -21.49 0.95
N ILE A 420 2.51 -20.16 0.89
CA ILE A 420 1.28 -19.39 0.71
C ILE A 420 0.71 -19.46 -0.71
N SER A 421 1.55 -19.79 -1.70
CA SER A 421 1.16 -19.99 -3.09
C SER A 421 0.77 -21.44 -3.39
N GLY A 422 1.43 -22.40 -2.75
CA GLY A 422 1.10 -23.83 -2.86
C GLY A 422 -0.12 -24.26 -2.04
N ILE A 423 -0.39 -23.59 -0.91
CA ILE A 423 -1.56 -23.85 -0.06
C ILE A 423 -2.65 -22.85 -0.43
N VAL A 424 -3.47 -23.18 -1.44
CA VAL A 424 -4.55 -22.32 -1.96
C VAL A 424 -5.75 -23.16 -2.41
N PRO A 425 -6.98 -22.59 -2.48
CA PRO A 425 -7.36 -21.28 -1.96
C PRO A 425 -7.48 -21.30 -0.43
N ARG A 426 -7.06 -20.20 0.22
CA ARG A 426 -7.14 -20.09 1.68
C ARG A 426 -8.38 -19.32 2.12
N PRO A 427 -9.20 -19.85 3.05
CA PRO A 427 -10.30 -19.10 3.64
C PRO A 427 -9.81 -17.82 4.31
N ILE A 428 -10.59 -16.75 4.19
CA ILE A 428 -10.30 -15.47 4.84
C ILE A 428 -11.26 -15.26 6.00
N ALA A 429 -10.70 -14.95 7.16
CA ALA A 429 -11.42 -14.64 8.39
C ALA A 429 -11.08 -13.23 8.87
N PHE A 430 -12.11 -12.45 9.17
CA PHE A 430 -11.99 -11.18 9.88
C PHE A 430 -12.29 -11.38 11.35
N ILE A 431 -11.26 -11.23 12.17
CA ILE A 431 -11.34 -11.56 13.59
C ILE A 431 -11.51 -10.32 14.42
N SER A 432 -12.66 -10.19 15.07
CA SER A 432 -12.85 -9.14 16.08
C SER A 432 -12.43 -9.62 17.45
N SER A 433 -11.66 -8.80 18.15
CA SER A 433 -11.19 -9.06 19.50
C SER A 433 -11.19 -7.76 20.32
N ILE A 434 -11.19 -7.87 21.64
CA ILE A 434 -11.16 -6.73 22.56
C ILE A 434 -10.00 -6.92 23.53
N SER A 435 -9.23 -5.87 23.77
CA SER A 435 -8.17 -5.86 24.77
C SER A 435 -8.73 -5.83 26.20
N ASP A 436 -7.89 -6.09 27.19
CA ASP A 436 -8.21 -5.89 28.61
C ASP A 436 -8.65 -4.44 28.92
N ALA A 437 -8.05 -3.46 28.24
CA ALA A 437 -8.40 -2.04 28.32
C ALA A 437 -9.69 -1.67 27.55
N GLY A 438 -10.39 -2.63 26.94
CA GLY A 438 -11.62 -2.39 26.19
C GLY A 438 -11.41 -1.83 24.77
N VAL A 439 -10.18 -1.85 24.26
CA VAL A 439 -9.87 -1.40 22.89
C VAL A 439 -10.23 -2.50 21.91
N GLU A 440 -11.13 -2.18 20.97
CA GLU A 440 -11.59 -3.11 19.95
C GLU A 440 -10.61 -3.20 18.78
N ASN A 441 -10.45 -4.40 18.24
CA ASN A 441 -9.58 -4.73 17.12
C ASN A 441 -10.35 -5.59 16.10
N LEU A 442 -10.07 -5.42 14.80
CA LEU A 442 -10.55 -6.27 13.71
C LEU A 442 -9.43 -6.43 12.69
N ALA A 443 -8.98 -7.67 12.49
CA ALA A 443 -7.85 -7.96 11.61
C ALA A 443 -8.16 -9.13 10.66
N PRO A 444 -7.65 -9.09 9.41
CA PRO A 444 -7.78 -10.17 8.45
C PRO A 444 -6.77 -11.30 8.70
N PHE A 445 -7.21 -12.54 8.49
CA PHE A 445 -6.39 -13.74 8.58
C PHE A 445 -6.72 -14.70 7.44
N SER A 446 -5.70 -15.16 6.72
CA SER A 446 -5.81 -16.24 5.73
C SER A 446 -5.30 -17.59 6.27
N TRP A 447 -4.86 -17.63 7.53
CA TRP A 447 -4.47 -18.86 8.24
C TRP A 447 -5.61 -19.28 9.17
N PHE A 448 -6.78 -19.53 8.59
CA PHE A 448 -8.02 -19.90 9.26
C PHE A 448 -8.64 -21.16 8.66
N ASN A 449 -9.09 -22.10 9.49
CA ASN A 449 -9.80 -23.31 9.05
C ASN A 449 -10.67 -23.93 10.16
N MET A 450 -11.64 -24.78 9.80
CA MET A 450 -12.36 -25.65 10.72
C MET A 450 -11.46 -26.82 11.16
N VAL A 451 -11.45 -27.12 12.45
CA VAL A 451 -10.65 -28.21 13.06
C VAL A 451 -11.52 -29.40 13.41
N SER A 452 -12.68 -29.16 14.01
CA SER A 452 -13.63 -30.21 14.37
C SER A 452 -15.06 -29.68 14.32
N HIS A 453 -16.01 -30.57 14.05
CA HIS A 453 -17.45 -30.27 14.12
C HIS A 453 -18.06 -30.65 15.49
N ASN A 454 -17.41 -31.55 16.25
CA ASN A 454 -17.85 -31.96 17.58
C ASN A 454 -16.65 -32.28 18.50
N PRO A 455 -16.31 -31.41 19.47
CA PRO A 455 -16.87 -30.06 19.66
C PRO A 455 -16.55 -29.16 18.45
N PRO A 456 -17.37 -28.12 18.18
CA PRO A 456 -17.15 -27.24 17.03
C PRO A 456 -15.94 -26.33 17.30
N VAL A 457 -14.83 -26.62 16.64
CA VAL A 457 -13.54 -25.93 16.85
C VAL A 457 -13.01 -25.39 15.54
N ILE A 458 -12.51 -24.17 15.56
CA ILE A 458 -11.76 -23.54 14.46
C ILE A 458 -10.32 -23.26 14.88
N SER A 459 -9.46 -23.06 13.89
CA SER A 459 -8.06 -22.65 14.08
C SER A 459 -7.81 -21.29 13.44
N VAL A 460 -6.97 -20.49 14.09
CA VAL A 460 -6.42 -19.24 13.57
C VAL A 460 -4.96 -19.17 13.97
N SER A 461 -4.05 -19.02 13.00
CA SER A 461 -2.64 -18.81 13.29
C SER A 461 -2.26 -17.33 13.19
N CYS A 462 -1.62 -16.82 14.23
CA CYS A 462 -1.16 -15.44 14.33
C CYS A 462 0.37 -15.38 14.31
N SER A 463 0.97 -14.92 13.21
CA SER A 463 2.43 -14.72 13.14
C SER A 463 2.87 -13.61 14.10
N ASN A 464 3.91 -13.86 14.88
CA ASN A 464 4.52 -12.91 15.79
C ASN A 464 5.63 -12.13 15.07
N VAL A 465 5.74 -10.83 15.33
CA VAL A 465 6.78 -9.97 14.72
C VAL A 465 7.77 -9.59 15.81
N ALA A 466 9.05 -9.94 15.64
CA ALA A 466 10.14 -9.65 16.59
C ALA A 466 9.80 -10.05 18.05
N GLY A 467 9.21 -11.24 18.25
CA GLY A 467 8.82 -11.74 19.58
C GLY A 467 7.59 -11.06 20.20
N ARG A 468 6.99 -10.06 19.54
CA ARG A 468 5.75 -9.43 19.99
C ARG A 468 4.54 -10.20 19.44
N LEU A 469 3.65 -10.59 20.36
CA LEU A 469 2.31 -11.11 20.02
C LEU A 469 1.52 -10.06 19.24
N LYS A 470 0.90 -10.48 18.12
CA LYS A 470 -0.12 -9.69 17.43
C LYS A 470 -1.27 -9.34 18.37
N ASP A 471 -1.90 -8.19 18.14
CA ASP A 471 -2.95 -7.67 19.02
C ASP A 471 -4.14 -8.63 19.12
N THR A 472 -4.55 -9.29 18.03
CA THR A 472 -5.58 -10.35 18.08
C THR A 472 -5.19 -11.49 19.03
N ALA A 473 -3.97 -12.02 18.92
CA ALA A 473 -3.51 -13.12 19.76
C ALA A 473 -3.39 -12.71 21.24
N ARG A 474 -2.88 -11.50 21.49
CA ARG A 474 -2.81 -10.90 22.83
C ARG A 474 -4.20 -10.75 23.44
N ASN A 475 -5.13 -10.15 22.69
CA ASN A 475 -6.50 -9.91 23.11
C ASN A 475 -7.21 -11.22 23.40
N VAL A 476 -7.15 -12.21 22.51
CA VAL A 476 -7.78 -13.52 22.72
C VAL A 476 -7.19 -14.24 23.93
N LYS A 477 -5.86 -14.20 24.12
CA LYS A 477 -5.21 -14.77 25.31
C LYS A 477 -5.69 -14.09 26.60
N ALA A 478 -5.89 -12.77 26.58
CA ALA A 478 -6.31 -11.98 27.74
C ALA A 478 -7.82 -12.08 28.04
N THR A 479 -8.68 -11.85 27.05
CA THR A 479 -10.12 -11.70 27.23
C THR A 479 -10.92 -12.94 26.88
N LYS A 480 -10.28 -13.97 26.32
CA LYS A 480 -10.82 -15.31 26.00
C LYS A 480 -11.95 -15.35 24.97
N GLY A 481 -12.52 -14.23 24.57
CA GLY A 481 -13.58 -14.18 23.56
C GLY A 481 -13.13 -13.48 22.28
N PHE A 482 -13.66 -13.93 21.14
CA PHE A 482 -13.49 -13.29 19.83
C PHE A 482 -14.59 -13.68 18.85
N THR A 483 -14.75 -12.91 17.78
CA THR A 483 -15.65 -13.29 16.67
C THR A 483 -14.86 -13.53 15.41
N VAL A 484 -15.33 -14.46 14.58
CA VAL A 484 -14.82 -14.70 13.22
C VAL A 484 -15.91 -14.32 12.24
N ASN A 485 -15.60 -13.50 11.24
CA ASN A 485 -16.54 -13.00 10.25
C ASN A 485 -16.00 -13.29 8.86
N ILE A 486 -16.81 -13.88 7.98
CA ILE A 486 -16.37 -14.25 6.62
C ILE A 486 -16.86 -13.18 5.64
N ILE A 487 -16.01 -12.17 5.40
CA ILE A 487 -16.21 -11.00 4.49
C ILE A 487 -14.85 -10.34 4.17
N ILE A 488 -14.81 -9.09 3.69
CA ILE A 488 -13.61 -8.28 3.38
C ILE A 488 -13.67 -6.91 4.10
N GLY A 489 -12.67 -6.55 4.94
CA GLY A 489 -12.36 -5.17 5.41
C GLY A 489 -12.02 -4.97 6.92
N GLU A 490 -11.17 -3.98 7.27
CA GLU A 490 -10.83 -3.58 8.67
C GLU A 490 -11.69 -2.40 9.20
N TRP A 491 -11.98 -2.30 10.51
CA TRP A 491 -12.96 -1.32 11.06
C TRP A 491 -12.78 0.13 10.58
N PRO A 492 -11.60 0.78 10.70
CA PRO A 492 -11.47 2.21 10.42
C PRO A 492 -11.43 2.52 8.92
N LEU A 493 -11.16 1.52 8.07
CA LEU A 493 -10.85 1.68 6.65
C LEU A 493 -11.93 1.11 5.72
N SER A 494 -12.79 0.21 6.21
CA SER A 494 -13.72 -0.58 5.38
C SER A 494 -15.17 -0.09 5.36
N GLY A 495 -15.56 0.81 6.26
CA GLY A 495 -16.96 1.23 6.41
C GLY A 495 -17.89 0.14 6.97
N LEU A 496 -17.36 -0.95 7.50
CA LEU A 496 -18.14 -2.04 8.11
C LEU A 496 -18.79 -1.62 9.44
N THR A 497 -19.97 -2.17 9.73
CA THR A 497 -20.75 -1.83 10.93
C THR A 497 -20.60 -2.88 12.02
N LYS A 498 -20.45 -2.41 13.26
CA LYS A 498 -20.40 -3.26 14.46
C LYS A 498 -21.80 -3.70 14.85
N GLU A 499 -21.92 -4.97 15.22
CA GLU A 499 -23.15 -5.53 15.77
C GLU A 499 -22.83 -6.31 17.05
N PRO A 500 -23.56 -6.11 18.16
CA PRO A 500 -23.32 -6.84 19.39
C PRO A 500 -23.41 -8.36 19.22
N SER A 501 -22.52 -9.06 19.90
CA SER A 501 -22.49 -10.52 20.01
C SER A 501 -23.37 -11.01 21.17
N ILE A 502 -23.78 -12.28 21.15
CA ILE A 502 -24.70 -12.89 22.13
C ILE A 502 -23.95 -13.60 23.28
N LYS A 503 -22.88 -14.32 22.95
CA LYS A 503 -22.09 -15.18 23.85
C LYS A 503 -20.74 -14.58 24.23
N VAL A 504 -20.15 -13.75 23.38
CA VAL A 504 -18.83 -13.12 23.63
C VAL A 504 -18.90 -11.60 23.61
N LYS A 505 -17.91 -10.93 24.23
CA LYS A 505 -17.86 -9.45 24.27
C LYS A 505 -17.52 -8.80 22.92
N PRO A 506 -16.55 -9.29 22.13
CA PRO A 506 -16.21 -8.65 20.87
C PRO A 506 -17.38 -8.59 19.90
N PRO A 507 -17.64 -7.46 19.23
CA PRO A 507 -18.74 -7.35 18.27
C PRO A 507 -18.49 -8.25 17.06
N ARG A 508 -19.57 -8.67 16.40
CA ARG A 508 -19.51 -9.27 15.06
C ARG A 508 -19.64 -8.16 14.01
N VAL A 509 -19.33 -8.49 12.77
CA VAL A 509 -19.57 -7.58 11.65
C VAL A 509 -20.99 -7.76 11.13
N LYS A 510 -21.75 -6.67 11.09
CA LYS A 510 -23.16 -6.67 10.72
C LYS A 510 -23.39 -7.16 9.29
N GLU A 511 -22.53 -6.74 8.37
CA GLU A 511 -22.60 -7.08 6.95
C GLU A 511 -22.19 -8.53 6.67
N SER A 512 -21.58 -9.22 7.65
CA SER A 512 -21.18 -10.61 7.47
C SER A 512 -22.37 -11.54 7.43
N ALA A 513 -22.45 -12.33 6.37
CA ALA A 513 -23.47 -13.34 6.17
C ALA A 513 -23.29 -14.58 7.05
N PHE A 514 -22.08 -14.78 7.59
CA PHE A 514 -21.73 -15.88 8.46
C PHE A 514 -20.67 -15.44 9.47
N SER A 515 -21.05 -15.44 10.74
CA SER A 515 -20.18 -15.08 11.85
C SER A 515 -20.18 -16.19 12.91
N LEU A 516 -19.02 -16.40 13.52
CA LEU A 516 -18.83 -17.31 14.64
C LEU A 516 -18.47 -16.51 15.88
N GLU A 517 -19.12 -16.81 16.99
CA GLU A 517 -18.69 -16.36 18.30
C GLU A 517 -17.87 -17.46 18.96
N CYS A 518 -16.62 -17.16 19.31
CA CYS A 518 -15.64 -18.13 19.75
C CYS A 518 -15.09 -17.79 21.13
N GLU A 519 -14.99 -18.82 21.98
CA GLU A 519 -14.18 -18.78 23.19
C GLU A 519 -12.82 -19.45 22.93
N LEU A 520 -11.77 -18.97 23.58
CA LEU A 520 -10.45 -19.58 23.50
C LEU A 520 -10.51 -21.00 24.06
N PHE A 521 -10.33 -21.99 23.19
CA PHE A 521 -10.21 -23.40 23.56
C PHE A 521 -8.77 -23.71 24.00
N GLN A 522 -7.80 -23.32 23.18
CA GLN A 522 -6.38 -23.50 23.46
C GLN A 522 -5.56 -22.49 22.67
N ALA A 523 -4.43 -22.02 23.22
CA ALA A 523 -3.41 -21.29 22.49
C ALA A 523 -2.11 -22.07 22.55
N ILE A 524 -1.49 -22.32 21.40
CA ILE A 524 -0.26 -23.10 21.26
C ILE A 524 0.76 -22.20 20.56
N ASP A 525 1.86 -21.90 21.26
CA ASP A 525 2.96 -21.14 20.67
C ASP A 525 3.86 -22.10 19.88
N ILE A 526 4.03 -21.82 18.58
CA ILE A 526 4.90 -22.55 17.67
C ILE A 526 6.31 -22.01 17.86
N VAL A 527 7.12 -22.79 18.56
CA VAL A 527 8.50 -22.46 18.91
C VAL A 527 9.42 -23.01 17.84
N HIS A 528 10.28 -22.16 17.28
CA HIS A 528 11.29 -22.60 16.33
C HIS A 528 12.28 -23.55 17.03
N PRO A 529 12.54 -24.75 16.50
CA PRO A 529 13.29 -25.79 17.21
C PRO A 529 14.74 -25.38 17.52
N GLU A 530 15.37 -24.60 16.64
CA GLU A 530 16.77 -24.16 16.84
C GLU A 530 16.91 -22.88 17.67
N THR A 531 16.09 -21.86 17.41
CA THR A 531 16.22 -20.55 18.08
C THR A 531 15.46 -20.47 19.40
N GLY A 532 14.53 -21.38 19.66
CA GLY A 532 13.68 -21.36 20.85
C GLY A 532 12.67 -20.21 20.88
N VAL A 533 12.54 -19.44 19.80
CA VAL A 533 11.63 -18.29 19.71
C VAL A 533 10.25 -18.72 19.22
N ALA A 534 9.19 -18.24 19.88
CA ALA A 534 7.82 -18.42 19.43
C ALA A 534 7.50 -17.54 18.21
N THR A 535 7.48 -18.13 17.01
CA THR A 535 7.27 -17.39 15.75
C THR A 535 5.80 -17.20 15.40
N THR A 536 4.93 -18.07 15.89
CA THR A 536 3.49 -18.04 15.60
C THR A 536 2.72 -18.52 16.83
N THR A 537 1.53 -17.96 17.06
CA THR A 537 0.56 -18.49 18.03
C THR A 537 -0.61 -19.09 17.27
N LEU A 538 -0.80 -20.42 17.38
CA LEU A 538 -1.99 -21.11 16.93
C LEU A 538 -3.09 -20.97 18.00
N ILE A 539 -4.23 -20.42 17.61
CA ILE A 539 -5.40 -20.25 18.45
C ILE A 539 -6.44 -21.27 18.00
N LEU A 540 -6.89 -22.11 18.92
CA LEU A 540 -8.07 -22.95 18.77
C LEU A 540 -9.25 -22.23 19.43
N GLY A 541 -10.30 -21.97 18.66
CA GLY A 541 -11.53 -21.33 19.12
C GLY A 541 -12.67 -22.35 19.21
N LEU A 542 -13.27 -22.49 20.39
CA LEU A 542 -14.51 -23.23 20.58
C LEU A 542 -15.68 -22.35 20.16
N VAL A 543 -16.42 -22.76 19.13
CA VAL A 543 -17.57 -22.03 18.61
C VAL A 543 -18.74 -22.17 19.58
N LYS A 544 -19.22 -21.05 20.09
CA LYS A 544 -20.35 -20.97 21.04
C LYS A 544 -21.66 -20.58 20.38
N CYS A 545 -21.57 -19.83 19.29
CA CYS A 545 -22.73 -19.40 18.51
C CYS A 545 -22.33 -19.24 17.04
N VAL A 546 -23.23 -19.63 16.15
CA VAL A 546 -23.12 -19.42 14.71
C VAL A 546 -24.25 -18.48 14.29
N HIS A 547 -23.89 -17.36 13.67
CA HIS A 547 -24.82 -16.46 13.01
C HIS A 547 -24.77 -16.75 11.53
N VAL A 548 -25.89 -17.09 10.92
CA VAL A 548 -26.02 -17.26 9.48
C VAL A 548 -27.27 -16.55 9.01
N ARG A 549 -27.18 -15.79 7.93
CA ARG A 549 -28.37 -15.17 7.34
C ARG A 549 -29.26 -16.23 6.69
N ASN A 550 -30.56 -16.18 6.97
CA ASN A 550 -31.52 -17.15 6.44
C ASN A 550 -31.56 -17.19 4.90
N ASP A 551 -31.37 -16.03 4.25
CA ASP A 551 -31.36 -15.93 2.79
C ASP A 551 -30.14 -16.61 2.13
N MET A 552 -29.12 -16.96 2.92
CA MET A 552 -27.94 -17.70 2.46
C MET A 552 -28.09 -19.21 2.54
N LEU A 553 -29.14 -19.71 3.20
CA LEU A 553 -29.37 -21.14 3.34
C LEU A 553 -30.11 -21.69 2.11
N ASN A 554 -29.87 -22.96 1.81
CA ASN A 554 -30.69 -23.75 0.88
C ASN A 554 -31.81 -24.49 1.64
N GLU A 555 -32.63 -25.24 0.90
CA GLU A 555 -33.77 -25.99 1.44
C GLU A 555 -33.38 -27.04 2.50
N ARG A 556 -32.12 -27.45 2.55
CA ARG A 556 -31.58 -28.40 3.55
C ARG A 556 -31.09 -27.70 4.82
N GLY A 557 -31.19 -26.37 4.90
CA GLY A 557 -30.70 -25.59 6.04
C GLY A 557 -29.17 -25.45 6.10
N ILE A 558 -28.47 -25.73 4.99
CA ILE A 558 -27.01 -25.51 4.88
C ILE A 558 -26.73 -24.33 3.96
N ILE A 559 -25.53 -23.74 4.08
CA ILE A 559 -25.12 -22.57 3.30
C ILE A 559 -25.12 -22.91 1.80
N ASP A 560 -25.79 -22.08 1.01
CA ASP A 560 -25.79 -22.13 -0.44
C ASP A 560 -24.57 -21.36 -1.00
N PRO A 561 -23.58 -22.04 -1.58
CA PRO A 561 -22.38 -21.40 -2.09
C PRO A 561 -22.68 -20.36 -3.19
N ALA A 562 -23.77 -20.53 -3.95
CA ALA A 562 -24.15 -19.59 -5.01
C ALA A 562 -24.65 -18.24 -4.47
N LYS A 563 -25.24 -18.25 -3.27
CA LYS A 563 -25.69 -17.04 -2.58
C LYS A 563 -24.57 -16.46 -1.71
N TYR A 564 -23.84 -17.33 -1.01
CA TYR A 564 -22.86 -16.97 0.00
C TYR A 564 -21.58 -16.33 -0.56
N LYS A 565 -21.13 -16.77 -1.75
CA LYS A 565 -20.03 -16.13 -2.52
C LYS A 565 -18.78 -15.79 -1.70
N ALA A 566 -18.32 -16.74 -0.89
CA ALA A 566 -17.09 -16.57 -0.11
C ALA A 566 -15.88 -16.26 -1.02
N VAL A 567 -14.92 -15.51 -0.49
CA VAL A 567 -13.68 -15.14 -1.17
C VAL A 567 -12.52 -15.88 -0.53
N GLY A 568 -11.63 -16.42 -1.36
CA GLY A 568 -10.38 -17.04 -0.95
C GLY A 568 -9.18 -16.16 -1.22
N ARG A 569 -8.12 -16.35 -0.43
CA ARG A 569 -6.80 -15.75 -0.68
C ARG A 569 -5.97 -16.72 -1.51
N MET A 570 -5.42 -16.21 -2.61
CA MET A 570 -4.44 -16.93 -3.42
C MET A 570 -3.02 -16.52 -2.96
N GLY A 571 -1.96 -17.10 -3.52
CA GLY A 571 -0.60 -16.61 -3.26
C GLY A 571 -0.48 -15.10 -3.53
N ASP A 572 0.48 -14.43 -2.88
CA ASP A 572 0.74 -13.00 -3.06
C ASP A 572 -0.48 -12.09 -2.74
N ILE A 573 -0.78 -11.06 -3.54
CA ILE A 573 -1.89 -10.12 -3.37
C ILE A 573 -3.21 -10.58 -4.01
N SER A 574 -3.22 -11.79 -4.56
CA SER A 574 -4.33 -12.32 -5.35
C SER A 574 -5.50 -12.85 -4.50
N TYR A 575 -6.73 -12.67 -5.00
CA TYR A 575 -7.97 -13.19 -4.41
C TYR A 575 -8.72 -14.02 -5.43
N CYS A 576 -9.48 -15.01 -4.99
CA CYS A 576 -10.38 -15.79 -5.83
C CYS A 576 -11.82 -15.74 -5.33
N ARG A 577 -12.76 -15.84 -6.27
CA ARG A 577 -14.16 -16.18 -5.95
C ARG A 577 -14.31 -17.69 -6.00
N VAL A 578 -15.24 -18.22 -5.23
CA VAL A 578 -15.75 -19.57 -5.51
C VAL A 578 -16.50 -19.50 -6.84
N GLY A 579 -15.86 -20.00 -7.90
CA GLY A 579 -16.38 -20.03 -9.28
C GLY A 579 -17.34 -21.19 -9.46
N ASP A 580 -16.83 -22.36 -9.82
CA ASP A 580 -17.65 -23.55 -10.07
C ASP A 580 -17.38 -24.62 -9.00
N GLY A 581 -18.30 -25.57 -8.85
CA GLY A 581 -18.10 -26.78 -8.05
C GLY A 581 -18.56 -28.01 -8.83
N PHE A 582 -17.81 -29.10 -8.79
CA PHE A 582 -18.26 -30.34 -9.39
C PHE A 582 -18.89 -31.25 -8.33
N ARG A 583 -19.87 -32.06 -8.74
CA ARG A 583 -20.49 -33.06 -7.84
C ARG A 583 -19.87 -34.43 -8.07
N LEU A 584 -19.09 -34.88 -7.10
CA LEU A 584 -18.71 -36.29 -6.98
C LEU A 584 -19.76 -37.03 -6.16
N THR A 585 -20.41 -38.01 -6.77
CA THR A 585 -21.21 -38.99 -6.02
C THR A 585 -20.26 -39.81 -5.17
N ARG A 586 -20.48 -39.78 -3.84
CA ARG A 586 -19.69 -40.62 -2.93
C ARG A 586 -20.00 -42.10 -3.22
N PRO A 587 -19.00 -42.94 -3.51
CA PRO A 587 -19.20 -44.38 -3.64
C PRO A 587 -19.83 -44.93 -2.37
N ALA A 588 -20.95 -45.64 -2.52
CA ALA A 588 -21.55 -46.35 -1.42
C ALA A 588 -21.06 -47.79 -1.46
N TRP A 589 -20.40 -48.24 -0.39
CA TRP A 589 -19.90 -49.62 -0.30
C TRP A 589 -20.98 -50.68 -0.57
N LYS A 590 -22.23 -50.39 -0.20
CA LYS A 590 -23.38 -51.26 -0.48
C LYS A 590 -23.72 -51.42 -1.97
N LEU A 591 -23.30 -50.49 -2.83
CA LEU A 591 -23.61 -50.47 -4.26
C LEU A 591 -22.41 -50.89 -5.12
N GLU A 592 -21.18 -50.58 -4.67
CA GLU A 592 -19.95 -50.76 -5.46
C GLU A 592 -18.91 -51.69 -4.80
N GLY A 593 -19.23 -52.30 -3.65
CA GLY A 593 -18.28 -53.10 -2.89
C GLY A 593 -17.75 -54.32 -3.65
N GLU A 594 -18.59 -54.98 -4.46
CA GLU A 594 -18.18 -56.17 -5.23
C GLU A 594 -17.19 -55.82 -6.36
N SER A 595 -17.46 -54.75 -7.12
CA SER A 595 -16.57 -54.31 -8.20
C SER A 595 -15.23 -53.78 -7.68
N ILE A 596 -15.23 -53.12 -6.53
CA ILE A 596 -14.01 -52.70 -5.83
C ILE A 596 -13.21 -53.93 -5.36
N GLN A 597 -13.86 -54.93 -4.76
CA GLN A 597 -13.17 -56.16 -4.33
C GLN A 597 -12.62 -56.97 -5.50
N GLU A 598 -13.32 -57.02 -6.63
CA GLU A 598 -12.86 -57.70 -7.84
C GLU A 598 -11.64 -57.01 -8.46
N PHE A 599 -11.65 -55.67 -8.53
CA PHE A 599 -10.48 -54.89 -8.93
C PHE A 599 -9.27 -55.14 -8.01
N LEU A 600 -9.47 -55.12 -6.68
CA LEU A 600 -8.40 -55.36 -5.72
C LEU A 600 -7.81 -56.78 -5.83
N LYS A 601 -8.63 -57.80 -6.10
CA LYS A 601 -8.15 -59.18 -6.34
C LYS A 601 -7.28 -59.28 -7.59
N GLY A 602 -7.51 -58.47 -8.62
CA GLY A 602 -6.71 -58.43 -9.84
C GLY A 602 -5.29 -57.86 -9.65
N LEU A 603 -5.06 -57.07 -8.59
CA LEU A 603 -3.75 -56.50 -8.26
C LEU A 603 -2.82 -57.50 -7.55
N ASP A 604 -3.35 -58.57 -6.95
CA ASP A 604 -2.59 -59.63 -6.27
C ASP A 604 -2.09 -60.73 -7.22
N THR A 605 -2.41 -60.65 -8.52
CA THR A 605 -1.87 -61.57 -9.54
C THR A 605 -0.47 -61.14 -10.00
N PRO A 606 0.55 -62.03 -10.04
CA PRO A 606 1.96 -61.67 -10.30
C PRO A 606 2.26 -60.98 -11.65
N ALA A 607 1.29 -60.89 -12.56
CA ALA A 607 1.46 -60.28 -13.88
C ALA A 607 1.34 -58.74 -13.88
N ALA A 608 0.98 -58.11 -12.75
CA ALA A 608 0.74 -56.66 -12.66
C ALA A 608 1.87 -55.85 -11.98
N GLN A 609 3.01 -56.47 -11.63
CA GLN A 609 4.16 -55.83 -10.98
C GLN A 609 5.37 -55.55 -11.92
N LEU A 610 5.14 -55.33 -13.21
CA LEU A 610 6.17 -54.85 -14.15
C LEU A 610 5.99 -53.37 -14.47
#